data_AF-A0A8T3UBA7-F1
#
_entry.id   AF-A0A8T3UBA7-F1
#
_cell.length_a   1.000
_cell.length_b   1.000
_cell.length_c   1.000
_cell.angle_alpha   90.00
_cell.angle_beta   90.00
_cell.angle_gamma   90.00
#
_symmetry.space_group_name_H-M   'P 1'
#
loop_
_entity.id
_entity.type
_entity.pdbx_description
1 polymer ?
#
loop_
_entity_poly.entity_id
_entity_poly.type
_entity_poly.pdbx_seq_one_letter_code
_entity_poly.pdbx_strand_id
1 'polypeptide(L)'
;MTNEILKRYINIIGDPAHHIGFYNNNNFKELILEIEKISGGFEIEDNTPNDRIIEILNNYIKTNIVIRRKYFDAFSEIIEKFDTNELVYRTAYGALLKKQAMCAGHTELLRLLLARYNIESKTIISKLPGENKKLLHYVTIAYFKDNNEKIVKVLDPERESNCEKKGKDFEKYQKSMIYLPIKKPFINDIVGELGVGIPADEYIKTLDSKDIKEFNQVGEFLENLEDLDQGEKDNENRIY
;
A
#
# COMPACT_ATOMS: atom_id res chain seq x y z
N MET A 1 -8.72 13.00 -16.93
CA MET A 1 -7.56 12.16 -16.54
C MET A 1 -6.65 11.99 -17.74
N THR A 2 -5.34 12.15 -17.55
CA THR A 2 -4.34 12.00 -18.63
C THR A 2 -4.03 10.52 -18.85
N ASN A 3 -3.50 10.17 -20.04
CA ASN A 3 -3.03 8.82 -20.34
C ASN A 3 -1.92 8.37 -19.37
N GLU A 4 -1.13 9.30 -18.86
CA GLU A 4 -0.05 9.01 -17.91
C GLU A 4 -0.58 8.57 -16.54
N ILE A 5 -1.59 9.27 -15.99
CA ILE A 5 -2.22 8.89 -14.72
C ILE A 5 -2.86 7.49 -14.85
N LEU A 6 -3.53 7.22 -15.97
CA LEU A 6 -4.14 5.92 -16.23
C LEU A 6 -3.09 4.79 -16.26
N LYS A 7 -1.94 5.01 -16.92
CA LYS A 7 -0.83 4.04 -16.90
C LYS A 7 -0.34 3.77 -15.48
N ARG A 8 -0.17 4.81 -14.66
CA ARG A 8 0.22 4.66 -13.25
C ARG A 8 -0.80 3.85 -12.46
N TYR A 9 -2.09 4.08 -12.67
CA TYR A 9 -3.15 3.31 -12.02
C TYR A 9 -3.11 1.84 -12.40
N ILE A 10 -2.93 1.54 -13.69
CA ILE A 10 -2.77 0.16 -14.18
C ILE A 10 -1.56 -0.50 -13.53
N ASN A 11 -0.43 0.20 -13.42
CA ASN A 11 0.77 -0.34 -12.78
C ASN A 11 0.58 -0.60 -11.28
N ILE A 12 -0.13 0.27 -10.57
CA ILE A 12 -0.42 0.10 -9.14
C ILE A 12 -1.35 -1.08 -8.90
N ILE A 13 -2.43 -1.19 -9.70
CA ILE A 13 -3.41 -2.28 -9.59
C ILE A 13 -2.85 -3.62 -10.10
N GLY A 14 -1.94 -3.57 -11.08
CA GLY A 14 -1.22 -4.72 -11.60
C GLY A 14 -0.08 -5.20 -10.71
N ASP A 15 0.20 -4.51 -9.59
CA ASP A 15 1.28 -4.87 -8.67
C ASP A 15 1.01 -6.27 -8.07
N PRO A 16 1.89 -7.27 -8.31
CA PRO A 16 1.72 -8.62 -7.79
C PRO A 16 1.59 -8.67 -6.26
N ALA A 17 2.10 -7.65 -5.57
CA ALA A 17 1.94 -7.49 -4.14
C ALA A 17 0.49 -7.36 -3.67
N HIS A 18 -0.48 -7.04 -4.53
CA HIS A 18 -1.88 -6.78 -4.14
C HIS A 18 -2.85 -7.88 -4.58
N HIS A 19 -2.37 -8.92 -5.27
CA HIS A 19 -3.18 -10.00 -5.85
C HIS A 19 -4.20 -9.49 -6.88
N ILE A 20 -3.89 -9.68 -8.17
CA ILE A 20 -4.64 -9.12 -9.31
C ILE A 20 -6.02 -9.74 -9.57
N GLY A 21 -6.37 -10.85 -8.89
CA GLY A 21 -7.53 -11.68 -9.26
C GLY A 21 -8.93 -11.06 -9.08
N PHE A 22 -9.05 -9.90 -8.43
CA PHE A 22 -10.34 -9.21 -8.28
C PHE A 22 -10.67 -8.34 -9.50
N TYR A 23 -9.69 -7.66 -10.08
CA TYR A 23 -9.96 -6.61 -11.05
C TYR A 23 -10.32 -7.17 -12.44
N ASN A 24 -11.36 -6.59 -13.02
CA ASN A 24 -11.78 -6.75 -14.40
C ASN A 24 -12.12 -5.37 -14.98
N ASN A 25 -12.40 -5.30 -16.28
CA ASN A 25 -12.66 -4.02 -16.95
C ASN A 25 -13.80 -3.20 -16.32
N ASN A 26 -14.81 -3.84 -15.72
CA ASN A 26 -15.96 -3.15 -15.15
C ASN A 26 -15.63 -2.53 -13.80
N ASN A 27 -15.13 -3.34 -12.86
CA ASN A 27 -14.81 -2.84 -11.51
C ASN A 27 -13.61 -1.89 -11.51
N PHE A 28 -12.67 -2.03 -12.45
CA PHE A 28 -11.60 -1.07 -12.67
C PHE A 28 -12.17 0.28 -13.10
N LYS A 29 -13.02 0.31 -14.14
CA LYS A 29 -13.66 1.55 -14.60
C LYS A 29 -14.47 2.23 -13.48
N GLU A 30 -15.21 1.46 -12.70
CA GLU A 30 -15.99 1.98 -11.57
C GLU A 30 -15.09 2.61 -10.50
N LEU A 31 -14.01 1.93 -10.11
CA LEU A 31 -13.03 2.47 -9.17
C LEU A 31 -12.45 3.79 -9.67
N ILE A 32 -12.05 3.84 -10.94
CA ILE A 32 -11.45 5.04 -11.54
C ILE A 32 -12.43 6.22 -11.55
N LEU A 33 -13.70 5.99 -11.89
CA LEU A 33 -14.73 7.02 -11.83
C LEU A 33 -14.92 7.57 -10.41
N GLU A 34 -14.95 6.68 -9.40
CA GLU A 34 -15.10 7.14 -8.02
C GLU A 34 -13.85 7.89 -7.53
N ILE A 35 -12.64 7.48 -7.93
CA ILE A 35 -11.40 8.22 -7.65
C ILE A 35 -11.47 9.65 -8.22
N GLU A 36 -11.86 9.82 -9.47
CA GLU A 36 -11.98 11.16 -10.07
C GLU A 36 -13.03 12.01 -9.35
N LYS A 37 -14.16 11.39 -8.96
CA LYS A 37 -15.23 12.07 -8.22
C LYS A 37 -14.76 12.56 -6.85
N ILE A 38 -14.07 11.73 -6.06
CA ILE A 38 -13.57 12.15 -4.74
C ILE A 38 -12.42 13.14 -4.85
N SER A 39 -11.60 13.04 -5.89
CA SER A 39 -10.46 13.94 -6.09
C SER A 39 -10.91 15.38 -6.35
N GLY A 40 -12.08 15.58 -6.97
CA GLY A 40 -12.67 16.91 -7.14
C GLY A 40 -13.19 17.55 -5.85
N GLY A 41 -13.27 16.80 -4.75
CA GLY A 41 -13.68 17.29 -3.44
C GLY A 41 -12.53 17.60 -2.48
N PHE A 42 -11.28 17.33 -2.87
CA PHE A 42 -10.12 17.67 -2.05
C PHE A 42 -9.72 19.13 -2.24
N GLU A 43 -9.37 19.81 -1.14
CA GLU A 43 -8.82 21.16 -1.14
C GLU A 43 -7.35 21.14 -1.58
N ILE A 44 -7.09 20.72 -2.82
CA ILE A 44 -5.76 20.64 -3.44
C ILE A 44 -5.75 21.47 -4.72
N GLU A 45 -5.02 22.58 -4.66
CA GLU A 45 -4.72 23.49 -5.77
C GLU A 45 -3.35 23.22 -6.38
N ASP A 46 -3.06 23.80 -7.55
CA ASP A 46 -1.82 23.56 -8.34
C ASP A 46 -0.52 23.78 -7.55
N ASN A 47 -0.52 24.68 -6.57
CA ASN A 47 0.67 25.02 -5.76
C ASN A 47 0.64 24.39 -4.35
N THR A 48 -0.27 23.45 -4.09
CA THR A 48 -0.34 22.79 -2.79
C THR A 48 0.95 21.99 -2.56
N PRO A 49 1.68 22.22 -1.46
CA PRO A 49 2.88 21.45 -1.17
C PRO A 49 2.59 19.95 -1.08
N ASN A 50 3.50 19.10 -1.59
CA ASN A 50 3.36 17.64 -1.56
C ASN A 50 3.05 17.11 -0.16
N ASP A 51 3.65 17.71 0.87
CA ASP A 51 3.39 17.37 2.27
C ASP A 51 1.94 17.56 2.68
N ARG A 52 1.34 18.66 2.24
CA ARG A 52 -0.06 18.97 2.50
C ARG A 52 -0.99 18.05 1.70
N ILE A 53 -0.63 17.74 0.46
CA ILE A 53 -1.36 16.76 -0.37
C ILE A 53 -1.37 15.40 0.34
N ILE A 54 -0.21 14.89 0.73
CA ILE A 54 -0.06 13.62 1.45
C ILE A 54 -0.92 13.60 2.72
N GLU A 55 -0.88 14.68 3.51
CA GLU A 55 -1.68 14.81 4.73
C GLU A 55 -3.20 14.70 4.44
N ILE A 56 -3.69 15.44 3.44
CA ILE A 56 -5.11 15.44 3.03
C ILE A 56 -5.54 14.02 2.62
N LEU A 57 -4.77 13.37 1.75
CA LEU A 57 -5.10 12.05 1.23
C LEU A 57 -5.03 10.96 2.32
N ASN A 58 -4.01 11.01 3.16
CA ASN A 58 -3.85 10.09 4.30
C ASN A 58 -5.00 10.26 5.30
N ASN A 59 -5.36 11.51 5.64
CA ASN A 59 -6.48 11.80 6.54
C ASN A 59 -7.83 11.36 5.96
N TYR A 60 -8.05 11.52 4.65
CA TYR A 60 -9.26 11.02 4.00
C TYR A 60 -9.41 9.51 4.21
N ILE A 61 -8.36 8.74 3.94
CA ILE A 61 -8.39 7.27 4.11
C ILE A 61 -8.56 6.90 5.59
N LYS A 62 -7.77 7.50 6.48
CA LYS A 62 -7.79 7.27 7.93
C LYS A 62 -9.19 7.44 8.54
N THR A 63 -9.94 8.41 8.03
CA THR A 63 -11.26 8.81 8.54
C THR A 63 -12.40 8.02 7.91
N ASN A 64 -12.33 7.74 6.61
CA ASN A 64 -13.46 7.23 5.84
C ASN A 64 -13.48 5.71 5.63
N ILE A 65 -12.40 5.01 6.00
CA ILE A 65 -12.27 3.57 5.71
C ILE A 65 -12.14 2.80 7.02
N VAL A 66 -12.98 1.77 7.15
CA VAL A 66 -13.01 0.90 8.32
C VAL A 66 -12.25 -0.39 8.04
N ILE A 67 -11.52 -0.88 9.04
CA ILE A 67 -10.86 -2.19 8.95
C ILE A 67 -11.91 -3.30 8.77
N ARG A 68 -11.73 -4.15 7.75
CA ARG A 68 -12.56 -5.34 7.52
C ARG A 68 -12.26 -6.40 8.58
N ARG A 69 -12.86 -6.29 9.77
CA ARG A 69 -12.59 -7.18 10.91
C ARG A 69 -12.87 -8.66 10.61
N LYS A 70 -13.95 -8.96 9.85
CA LYS A 70 -14.33 -10.33 9.50
C LYS A 70 -13.27 -11.10 8.72
N TYR A 71 -12.39 -10.39 8.02
CA TYR A 71 -11.23 -10.99 7.36
C TYR A 71 -10.27 -11.64 8.38
N PHE A 72 -10.23 -11.14 9.62
CA PHE A 72 -9.45 -11.72 10.72
C PHE A 72 -10.14 -12.91 11.41
N ASP A 73 -11.40 -13.21 11.12
CA ASP A 73 -12.06 -14.38 11.71
C ASP A 73 -11.43 -15.68 11.17
N ALA A 74 -10.86 -15.65 9.96
CA ALA A 74 -10.02 -16.71 9.38
C ALA A 74 -8.76 -17.00 10.21
N PHE A 75 -8.15 -15.95 10.76
CA PHE A 75 -6.95 -16.05 11.60
C PHE A 75 -7.23 -16.64 12.98
N SER A 76 -8.49 -16.68 13.39
CA SER A 76 -8.90 -17.09 14.73
C SER A 76 -9.19 -18.60 14.80
N GLU A 77 -8.88 -19.35 13.74
CA GLU A 77 -9.24 -20.78 13.57
C GLU A 77 -10.77 -21.04 13.62
N ILE A 78 -11.58 -19.99 13.41
CA ILE A 78 -13.04 -20.07 13.45
C ILE A 78 -13.62 -20.62 12.13
N ILE A 79 -12.87 -20.51 11.02
CA ILE A 79 -13.30 -20.99 9.69
C ILE A 79 -12.23 -21.87 9.04
N GLU A 80 -12.66 -22.98 8.47
CA GLU A 80 -11.79 -24.01 7.85
C GLU A 80 -11.23 -23.59 6.48
N LYS A 81 -11.84 -22.60 5.82
CA LYS A 81 -11.46 -22.14 4.48
C LYS A 81 -11.74 -20.65 4.30
N PHE A 82 -10.82 -19.97 3.62
CA PHE A 82 -10.99 -18.58 3.22
C PHE A 82 -12.09 -18.42 2.15
N ASP A 83 -12.99 -17.46 2.37
CA ASP A 83 -13.96 -17.05 1.35
C ASP A 83 -13.26 -16.14 0.33
N THR A 84 -13.09 -16.62 -0.90
CA THR A 84 -12.46 -15.86 -1.98
C THR A 84 -13.22 -14.58 -2.33
N ASN A 85 -14.50 -14.46 -1.96
CA ASN A 85 -15.25 -13.20 -2.10
C ASN A 85 -14.69 -12.08 -1.21
N GLU A 86 -13.94 -12.39 -0.15
CA GLU A 86 -13.30 -11.38 0.71
C GLU A 86 -12.07 -10.74 0.06
N LEU A 87 -11.59 -11.26 -1.08
CA LEU A 87 -10.46 -10.66 -1.84
C LEU A 87 -10.72 -9.20 -2.22
N VAL A 88 -11.98 -8.80 -2.41
CA VAL A 88 -12.35 -7.40 -2.68
C VAL A 88 -11.81 -6.45 -1.61
N TYR A 89 -11.75 -6.86 -0.34
CA TYR A 89 -11.31 -6.01 0.77
C TYR A 89 -9.79 -5.85 0.85
N ARG A 90 -9.03 -6.55 0.01
CA ARG A 90 -7.59 -6.31 -0.19
C ARG A 90 -7.31 -5.20 -1.20
N THR A 91 -8.33 -4.66 -1.86
CA THR A 91 -8.19 -3.73 -2.98
C THR A 91 -8.66 -2.32 -2.63
N ALA A 92 -8.22 -1.34 -3.42
CA ALA A 92 -8.72 0.03 -3.41
C ALA A 92 -10.22 0.09 -3.71
N TYR A 93 -10.76 -0.85 -4.49
CA TYR A 93 -12.20 -0.98 -4.69
C TYR A 93 -12.93 -1.25 -3.38
N GLY A 94 -12.47 -2.23 -2.59
CA GLY A 94 -13.02 -2.47 -1.25
C GLY A 94 -12.93 -1.23 -0.37
N ALA A 95 -11.75 -0.61 -0.33
CA ALA A 95 -11.49 0.57 0.46
C ALA A 95 -12.44 1.74 0.09
N LEU A 96 -12.57 2.05 -1.19
CA LEU A 96 -13.27 3.25 -1.65
C LEU A 96 -14.78 3.04 -1.81
N LEU A 97 -15.22 1.91 -2.36
CA LEU A 97 -16.63 1.68 -2.72
C LEU A 97 -17.38 0.90 -1.63
N LYS A 98 -16.69 0.01 -0.90
CA LYS A 98 -17.29 -0.69 0.25
C LYS A 98 -17.02 0.01 1.58
N LYS A 99 -16.15 1.04 1.59
CA LYS A 99 -15.70 1.76 2.79
C LYS A 99 -15.08 0.84 3.85
N GLN A 100 -14.59 -0.33 3.41
CA GLN A 100 -13.98 -1.33 4.25
C GLN A 100 -12.78 -1.94 3.55
N ALA A 101 -11.66 -2.11 4.24
CA ALA A 101 -10.50 -2.76 3.67
C ALA A 101 -9.58 -3.37 4.73
N MET A 102 -8.66 -4.21 4.26
CA MET A 102 -7.44 -4.61 4.96
C MET A 102 -6.32 -3.63 4.63
N CYS A 103 -5.16 -3.80 5.28
CA CYS A 103 -3.99 -2.94 5.07
C CYS A 103 -3.62 -2.80 3.58
N ALA A 104 -3.68 -3.90 2.81
CA ALA A 104 -3.45 -3.89 1.37
C ALA A 104 -4.37 -2.91 0.61
N GLY A 105 -5.68 -2.90 0.90
CA GLY A 105 -6.63 -2.01 0.23
C GLY A 105 -6.46 -0.54 0.62
N HIS A 106 -6.07 -0.27 1.88
CA HIS A 106 -5.71 1.09 2.31
C HIS A 106 -4.45 1.58 1.55
N THR A 107 -3.44 0.72 1.45
CA THR A 107 -2.20 1.02 0.72
C THR A 107 -2.44 1.21 -0.78
N GLU A 108 -3.18 0.31 -1.44
CA GLU A 108 -3.49 0.44 -2.86
C GLU A 108 -4.24 1.74 -3.16
N LEU A 109 -5.28 2.06 -2.37
CA LEU A 109 -6.02 3.32 -2.55
C LEU A 109 -5.13 4.54 -2.33
N LEU A 110 -4.31 4.55 -1.29
CA LEU A 110 -3.40 5.67 -1.02
C LEU A 110 -2.45 5.88 -2.19
N ARG A 111 -1.88 4.80 -2.75
CA ARG A 111 -0.99 4.89 -3.92
C ARG A 111 -1.70 5.44 -5.15
N LEU A 112 -2.94 5.02 -5.41
CA LEU A 112 -3.74 5.57 -6.52
C LEU A 112 -4.00 7.06 -6.32
N LEU A 113 -4.38 7.48 -5.11
CA LEU A 113 -4.59 8.90 -4.81
C LEU A 113 -3.30 9.71 -4.94
N LEU A 114 -2.16 9.21 -4.46
CA LEU A 114 -0.86 9.88 -4.61
C LEU A 114 -0.47 10.03 -6.10
N ALA A 115 -0.67 8.98 -6.90
CA ALA A 115 -0.38 9.01 -8.32
C ALA A 115 -1.23 10.05 -9.07
N ARG A 116 -2.45 10.34 -8.60
CA ARG A 116 -3.33 11.39 -9.17
C ARG A 116 -2.73 12.79 -9.06
N TYR A 117 -1.90 13.01 -8.04
CA TYR A 117 -1.23 14.27 -7.74
C TYR A 117 0.27 14.21 -8.04
N ASN A 118 0.71 13.28 -8.90
CA ASN A 118 2.10 13.13 -9.31
C ASN A 118 3.10 12.86 -8.18
N ILE A 119 2.65 12.26 -7.08
CA ILE A 119 3.53 11.80 -6.00
C ILE A 119 3.82 10.32 -6.22
N GLU A 120 5.10 9.99 -6.31
CA GLU A 120 5.53 8.62 -6.54
C GLU A 120 5.38 7.77 -5.28
N SER A 121 5.06 6.49 -5.45
CA SER A 121 4.80 5.62 -4.31
C SER A 121 5.03 4.14 -4.57
N LYS A 122 5.40 3.43 -3.50
CA LYS A 122 5.70 2.00 -3.50
C LYS A 122 5.01 1.30 -2.34
N THR A 123 4.55 0.08 -2.57
CA THR A 123 4.11 -0.81 -1.49
C THR A 123 5.33 -1.44 -0.86
N ILE A 124 5.40 -1.42 0.46
CA ILE A 124 6.28 -2.28 1.26
C ILE A 124 5.45 -3.03 2.29
N ILE A 125 6.10 -3.94 3.00
CA ILE A 125 5.50 -4.73 4.06
C ILE A 125 6.26 -4.50 5.35
N SER A 126 5.57 -4.68 6.47
CA SER A 126 6.11 -4.46 7.79
C SER A 126 5.69 -5.56 8.76
N LYS A 127 6.58 -5.88 9.69
CA LYS A 127 6.23 -6.55 10.93
C LYS A 127 5.88 -5.47 11.96
N LEU A 128 4.64 -5.52 12.42
CA LEU A 128 4.13 -4.60 13.42
C LEU A 128 4.73 -4.90 14.80
N PRO A 129 4.90 -3.90 15.67
CA PRO A 129 5.45 -4.11 17.02
C PRO A 129 4.51 -4.96 17.89
N GLY A 130 5.10 -5.87 18.67
CA GLY A 130 4.43 -6.75 19.63
C GLY A 130 4.49 -8.24 19.27
N GLU A 131 4.67 -9.10 20.27
CA GLU A 131 4.93 -10.55 20.12
C GLU A 131 3.78 -11.33 19.47
N ASN A 132 2.53 -10.86 19.62
CA ASN A 132 1.35 -11.54 19.09
C ASN A 132 1.00 -11.16 17.64
N LYS A 133 1.77 -10.28 16.99
CA LYS A 133 1.49 -9.82 15.63
C LYS A 133 2.21 -10.66 14.61
N LYS A 134 1.61 -11.80 14.29
CA LYS A 134 2.14 -12.79 13.36
C LYS A 134 2.05 -12.38 11.88
N LEU A 135 1.39 -11.26 11.56
CA LEU A 135 0.98 -10.93 10.19
C LEU A 135 1.81 -9.80 9.62
N LEU A 136 2.11 -9.94 8.33
CA LEU A 136 2.66 -8.86 7.54
C LEU A 136 1.60 -7.78 7.31
N HIS A 137 2.03 -6.54 7.43
CA HIS A 137 1.17 -5.36 7.29
C HIS A 137 1.67 -4.49 6.15
N TYR A 138 0.77 -4.11 5.25
CA TYR A 138 1.08 -3.29 4.09
C TYR A 138 1.25 -1.83 4.49
N VAL A 139 2.26 -1.20 3.91
CA VAL A 139 2.60 0.20 4.16
C VAL A 139 2.96 0.87 2.85
N THR A 140 2.63 2.15 2.71
CA THR A 140 2.99 2.96 1.55
C THR A 140 4.27 3.73 1.83
N ILE A 141 5.28 3.63 0.97
CA ILE A 141 6.31 4.65 0.85
C ILE A 141 5.83 5.66 -0.19
N ALA A 142 5.75 6.94 0.19
CA ALA A 142 5.64 8.05 -0.76
C ALA A 142 7.02 8.72 -0.89
N TYR A 143 7.37 9.11 -2.11
CA TYR A 143 8.62 9.83 -2.35
C TYR A 143 8.45 10.87 -3.45
N PHE A 144 9.18 11.97 -3.29
CA PHE A 144 9.16 13.10 -4.22
C PHE A 144 10.45 13.90 -4.07
N LYS A 145 10.72 14.78 -5.04
CA LYS A 145 11.83 15.74 -4.95
C LYS A 145 11.34 17.06 -4.39
N ASP A 146 12.06 17.59 -3.42
CA ASP A 146 11.89 18.96 -2.91
C ASP A 146 13.26 19.63 -2.84
N ASN A 147 13.43 20.78 -3.51
CA ASN A 147 14.72 21.48 -3.62
C ASN A 147 15.91 20.57 -4.01
N ASN A 148 15.69 19.64 -4.95
CA ASN A 148 16.64 18.59 -5.39
C ASN A 148 16.98 17.51 -4.36
N GLU A 149 16.38 17.54 -3.17
CA GLU A 149 16.49 16.49 -2.17
C GLU A 149 15.35 15.47 -2.34
N LYS A 150 15.69 14.18 -2.23
CA LYS A 150 14.71 13.10 -2.25
C LYS A 150 14.07 13.00 -0.88
N ILE A 151 12.79 13.34 -0.79
CA ILE A 151 12.00 13.20 0.43
C ILE A 151 11.31 11.84 0.41
N VAL A 152 11.39 11.13 1.53
CA VAL A 152 10.78 9.80 1.71
C VAL A 152 9.86 9.84 2.92
N LYS A 153 8.60 9.42 2.73
CA LYS A 153 7.59 9.34 3.78
C LYS A 153 6.99 7.95 3.86
N VAL A 154 6.83 7.45 5.08
CA VAL A 154 6.15 6.19 5.36
C VAL A 154 4.73 6.50 5.82
N LEU A 155 3.73 5.95 5.12
CA LEU A 155 2.32 6.27 5.32
C LEU A 155 1.53 4.99 5.64
N ASP A 156 0.78 5.04 6.73
CA ASP A 156 -0.04 3.92 7.22
C ASP A 156 -1.34 4.45 7.86
N PRO A 157 -2.30 4.89 7.03
CA PRO A 157 -3.54 5.49 7.54
C PRO A 157 -4.37 4.51 8.38
N GLU A 158 -4.24 3.20 8.14
CA GLU A 158 -4.92 2.17 8.95
C GLU A 158 -4.41 2.18 10.40
N ARG A 159 -3.07 2.14 10.58
CA ARG A 159 -2.49 2.12 11.92
C ARG A 159 -2.53 3.45 12.61
N GLU A 160 -2.45 4.55 11.88
CA GLU A 160 -2.67 5.88 12.44
C GLU A 160 -4.07 5.97 13.05
N SER A 161 -5.12 5.60 12.29
CA SER A 161 -6.51 5.50 12.80
C SER A 161 -6.60 4.61 14.04
N ASN A 162 -5.91 3.46 14.04
CA ASN A 162 -5.93 2.52 15.15
C ASN A 162 -5.24 3.06 16.41
N CYS A 163 -4.13 3.78 16.24
CA CYS A 163 -3.36 4.36 17.33
C CYS A 163 -4.14 5.51 17.97
N GLU A 164 -4.71 6.41 17.17
CA GLU A 164 -5.56 7.50 17.65
C GLU A 164 -6.74 6.99 18.49
N LYS A 165 -7.48 6.00 17.97
CA LYS A 165 -8.61 5.37 18.69
C LYS A 165 -8.21 4.71 20.01
N LYS A 166 -6.94 4.38 20.20
CA LYS A 166 -6.39 3.73 21.39
C LYS A 166 -5.55 4.66 22.27
N GLY A 167 -5.48 5.96 21.94
CA GLY A 167 -4.63 6.92 22.63
C GLY A 167 -3.13 6.57 22.59
N LYS A 168 -2.67 5.96 21.49
CA LYS A 168 -1.26 5.61 21.27
C LYS A 168 -0.59 6.63 20.35
N ASP A 169 0.67 6.91 20.64
CA ASP A 169 1.55 7.71 19.77
C ASP A 169 1.86 6.91 18.49
N PHE A 170 1.35 7.40 17.35
CA PHE A 170 1.55 6.77 16.05
C PHE A 170 2.99 6.89 15.56
N GLU A 171 3.67 8.02 15.76
CA GLU A 171 5.06 8.19 15.31
C GLU A 171 5.99 7.22 16.03
N LYS A 172 5.84 7.11 17.35
CA LYS A 172 6.60 6.14 18.15
C LYS A 172 6.29 4.71 17.72
N TYR A 173 5.01 4.42 17.46
CA TYR A 173 4.58 3.10 16.98
C TYR A 173 5.20 2.77 15.61
N GLN A 174 5.17 3.72 14.67
CA GLN A 174 5.75 3.58 13.34
C GLN A 174 7.27 3.36 13.39
N LYS A 175 7.99 4.14 14.20
CA LYS A 175 9.45 3.97 14.41
C LYS A 175 9.84 2.62 15.00
N SER A 176 8.91 1.91 15.65
CA SER A 176 9.14 0.58 16.22
C SER A 176 8.79 -0.59 15.30
N MET A 177 8.33 -0.32 14.07
CA MET A 177 8.09 -1.35 13.06
C MET A 177 9.41 -1.82 12.44
N ILE A 178 9.38 -3.05 11.93
CA ILE A 178 10.42 -3.57 11.04
C ILE A 178 9.85 -3.55 9.62
N TYR A 179 10.57 -2.96 8.68
CA TYR A 179 10.16 -2.83 7.28
C TYR A 179 10.92 -3.81 6.40
N LEU A 180 10.20 -4.38 5.43
CA LEU A 180 10.64 -5.50 4.63
C LEU A 180 10.29 -5.25 3.15
N PRO A 181 11.15 -5.66 2.21
CA PRO A 181 10.85 -5.57 0.79
C PRO A 181 9.80 -6.61 0.41
N ILE A 182 9.20 -6.41 -0.76
CA ILE A 182 8.33 -7.40 -1.39
C ILE A 182 9.18 -8.28 -2.30
N LYS A 183 9.24 -9.58 -2.00
CA LYS A 183 9.96 -10.59 -2.80
C LYS A 183 9.05 -11.76 -3.16
N LYS A 184 9.52 -12.62 -4.09
CA LYS A 184 8.79 -13.79 -4.58
C LYS A 184 8.16 -14.67 -3.50
N PRO A 185 8.83 -14.99 -2.37
CA PRO A 185 8.21 -15.80 -1.31
C PRO A 185 6.90 -15.21 -0.79
N PHE A 186 6.84 -13.88 -0.63
CA PHE A 186 5.62 -13.19 -0.22
C PHE A 186 4.54 -13.23 -1.30
N ILE A 187 4.90 -12.94 -2.55
CA ILE A 187 3.94 -12.90 -3.67
C ILE A 187 3.29 -14.27 -3.89
N ASN A 188 4.07 -15.33 -3.77
CA ASN A 188 3.59 -16.71 -3.95
C ASN A 188 2.62 -17.15 -2.86
N ASP A 189 2.68 -16.54 -1.67
CA ASP A 189 1.89 -16.89 -0.50
C ASP A 189 1.22 -15.66 0.11
N ILE A 190 0.68 -14.79 -0.75
CA ILE A 190 0.10 -13.50 -0.37
C ILE A 190 -1.22 -13.61 0.41
N VAL A 191 -1.97 -14.67 0.10
CA VAL A 191 -3.27 -15.01 0.71
C VAL A 191 -3.19 -16.41 1.33
N GLY A 192 -2.29 -17.28 0.88
CA GLY A 192 -2.21 -18.67 1.33
C GLY A 192 -3.53 -19.43 1.23
N GLU A 193 -3.61 -20.60 1.85
CA GLU A 193 -4.83 -21.41 1.85
C GLU A 193 -5.94 -20.82 2.73
N LEU A 194 -5.56 -20.08 3.78
CA LEU A 194 -6.46 -19.57 4.82
C LEU A 194 -6.79 -18.08 4.70
N GLY A 195 -6.38 -17.38 3.64
CA GLY A 195 -6.67 -15.95 3.47
C GLY A 195 -5.63 -15.01 4.04
N VAL A 196 -4.64 -15.58 4.71
CA VAL A 196 -3.74 -14.96 5.67
C VAL A 196 -2.37 -14.59 5.12
N GLY A 197 -1.92 -15.37 4.13
CA GLY A 197 -0.57 -15.34 3.60
C GLY A 197 0.52 -15.77 4.58
N ILE A 198 1.78 -15.65 4.14
CA ILE A 198 2.95 -16.04 4.91
C ILE A 198 3.08 -15.27 6.24
N PRO A 199 3.28 -15.94 7.39
CA PRO A 199 3.55 -15.28 8.67
C PRO A 199 4.81 -14.41 8.64
N ALA A 200 4.81 -13.31 9.39
CA ALA A 200 5.89 -12.33 9.41
C ALA A 200 7.25 -12.94 9.80
N ASP A 201 7.28 -13.79 10.84
CA ASP A 201 8.51 -14.45 11.28
C ASP A 201 9.01 -15.51 10.29
N GLU A 202 8.12 -16.11 9.52
CA GLU A 202 8.49 -17.06 8.47
C GLU A 202 9.04 -16.31 7.26
N TYR A 203 8.40 -15.21 6.87
CA TYR A 203 8.88 -14.39 5.77
C TYR A 203 10.25 -13.79 6.05
N ILE A 204 10.50 -13.29 7.27
CA ILE A 204 11.80 -12.75 7.67
C ILE A 204 12.92 -13.80 7.51
N LYS A 205 12.65 -15.09 7.76
CA LYS A 205 13.64 -16.16 7.57
C LYS A 205 14.00 -16.40 6.10
N THR A 206 13.18 -15.91 5.16
CA THR A 206 13.46 -16.00 3.72
C THR A 206 14.32 -14.85 3.19
N LEU A 207 14.63 -13.87 4.04
CA LEU A 207 15.32 -12.63 3.68
C LEU A 207 16.77 -12.62 4.18
N ASP A 208 17.61 -11.84 3.50
CA ASP A 208 18.94 -11.51 4.00
C ASP A 208 18.82 -10.44 5.08
N SER A 209 19.77 -10.38 6.03
CA SER A 209 19.78 -9.35 7.08
C SER A 209 19.75 -7.92 6.52
N LYS A 210 20.36 -7.69 5.35
CA LYS A 210 20.37 -6.40 4.66
C LYS A 210 18.99 -5.95 4.16
N ASP A 211 18.04 -6.88 3.99
CA ASP A 211 16.68 -6.57 3.56
C ASP A 211 15.80 -6.05 4.70
N ILE A 212 16.23 -6.25 5.94
CA ILE A 212 15.47 -5.90 7.13
C ILE A 212 15.82 -4.47 7.52
N LYS A 213 14.86 -3.56 7.43
CA LYS A 213 15.07 -2.12 7.63
C LYS A 213 14.33 -1.59 8.84
N GLU A 214 14.99 -0.72 9.58
CA GLU A 214 14.34 0.17 10.53
C GLU A 214 13.76 1.40 9.81
N PHE A 215 12.95 2.19 10.52
CA PHE A 215 12.23 3.33 9.95
C PHE A 215 13.12 4.33 9.20
N ASN A 216 14.28 4.67 9.76
CA ASN A 216 15.24 5.60 9.16
C ASN A 216 15.98 5.05 7.93
N GLN A 217 15.86 3.75 7.65
CA GLN A 217 16.51 3.07 6.52
C GLN A 217 15.54 2.74 5.38
N VAL A 218 14.26 3.09 5.51
CA VAL A 218 13.23 2.76 4.51
C VAL A 218 13.54 3.36 3.13
N GLY A 219 14.26 4.48 3.08
CA GLY A 219 14.72 5.09 1.83
C GLY A 219 15.59 4.17 0.97
N GLU A 220 16.32 3.24 1.57
CA GLU A 220 17.20 2.30 0.86
C GLU A 220 16.40 1.32 -0.04
N PHE A 221 15.10 1.13 0.22
CA PHE A 221 14.23 0.36 -0.69
C PHE A 221 13.98 1.05 -2.05
N LEU A 222 14.32 2.33 -2.16
CA LEU A 222 14.19 3.12 -3.37
C LEU A 222 15.51 3.24 -4.15
N GLU A 223 16.67 3.04 -3.50
CA GLU A 223 17.98 3.12 -4.16
C GLU A 223 18.16 1.99 -5.18
N ASN A 224 17.67 0.79 -4.87
CA ASN A 224 17.70 -0.37 -5.77
C ASN A 224 16.75 -0.27 -6.98
N LEU A 225 15.93 0.79 -7.08
CA LEU A 225 15.03 1.03 -8.23
C LEU A 225 15.64 1.94 -9.28
N GLU A 226 16.55 2.84 -8.89
CA GLU A 226 17.18 3.78 -9.83
C GLU A 226 18.08 3.08 -10.85
N ASP A 227 18.60 1.89 -10.49
CA ASP A 227 19.35 1.01 -11.41
C ASP A 227 18.46 0.32 -12.46
N LEU A 228 17.14 0.19 -12.20
CA LEU A 228 16.20 -0.42 -13.15
C LEU A 228 15.68 0.61 -14.18
N ASP A 229 15.45 1.86 -13.76
CA ASP A 229 15.03 2.95 -14.65
C ASP A 229 16.13 3.39 -15.65
N GLN A 230 17.41 3.19 -15.30
CA GLN A 230 18.51 3.39 -16.26
C GLN A 230 18.60 2.25 -17.29
N GLY A 231 18.18 1.02 -16.93
CA GLY A 231 18.14 -0.13 -17.84
C GLY A 231 16.90 -0.18 -18.76
N GLU A 232 15.81 0.50 -18.42
CA GLU A 232 14.63 0.62 -19.29
C GLU A 232 14.77 1.71 -20.35
N LYS A 233 15.53 2.78 -20.10
CA LYS A 233 15.87 3.78 -21.12
C LYS A 233 16.66 3.21 -22.30
N ASP A 234 17.39 2.13 -22.09
CA ASP A 234 18.10 1.40 -23.15
C ASP A 234 17.18 0.41 -23.92
N ASN A 235 15.94 0.19 -23.45
CA ASN A 235 15.00 -0.79 -24.02
C ASN A 235 13.73 -0.18 -24.65
N GLU A 236 13.59 1.15 -24.73
CA GLU A 236 12.48 1.84 -25.44
C GLU A 236 12.41 1.55 -26.96
N ASN A 237 13.33 0.75 -27.51
CA ASN A 237 13.36 0.36 -28.93
C ASN A 237 12.59 -0.93 -29.28
N ARG A 238 11.72 -1.46 -28.42
CA ARG A 238 10.87 -2.62 -28.78
C ARG A 238 9.40 -2.37 -28.48
N ILE A 239 8.77 -1.68 -29.42
CA ILE A 239 7.31 -1.61 -29.59
C ILE A 239 6.80 -2.99 -30.05
N TYR A 240 5.80 -3.52 -29.35
CA TYR A 240 4.65 -4.24 -29.91
C TYR A 240 3.41 -3.95 -29.08
#